data_AF-A0A1G2Z5L7-F1
#
_entry.id   AF-A0A1G2Z5L7-F1
#
_cell.length_a   1.000
_cell.length_b   1.000
_cell.length_c   1.000
_cell.angle_alpha   90.00
_cell.angle_beta   90.00
_cell.angle_gamma   90.00
#
_symmetry.space_group_name_H-M   'P 1'
#
loop_
_entity.id
_entity.type
_entity.pdbx_description
1 polymer ?
#
loop_
_entity_poly.entity_id
_entity_poly.type
_entity_poly.pdbx_seq_one_letter_code
_entity_poly.pdbx_strand_id
1 'polypeptide(L)'
;MYELLLRIETLFLGLETPALLAIGIPALLVGLVLWLGGTRHSTAIIGLLGAVVGSGCGLLASQWFGLHPWLSMLIGAAALAALSILLKNVLILVLAVLVFSAVSGAGYLSVVLDRAVPQARTETQAEQKLPYQSFSGMDSTARLNYLNDISKEAETFSDRLKAILADTWEAIGPYGWTAIIAIVVGAVVGLLLVWFIAKIVIALAYSIVGTAAIFIGAQAALLGVGIPVVSDLQSRPLLLPITFLTMTAIGWIWQLFYGGPKAKREVKEEPKEAK
;
A
#
# COMPACT_ATOMS: atom_id res chain seq x y z
N MET A 1 -5.72 9.18 9.10
CA MET A 1 -4.39 8.56 8.96
C MET A 1 -3.91 7.89 10.25
N TYR A 2 -3.91 8.58 11.39
CA TYR A 2 -3.46 8.02 12.67
C TYR A 2 -4.21 6.73 13.09
N GLU A 3 -5.53 6.70 12.95
CA GLU A 3 -6.35 5.52 13.27
C GLU A 3 -6.03 4.30 12.38
N LEU A 4 -5.78 4.50 11.09
CA LEU A 4 -5.37 3.41 10.17
C LEU A 4 -4.02 2.81 10.58
N LEU A 5 -3.08 3.66 11.01
CA LEU A 5 -1.76 3.21 11.48
C LEU A 5 -1.88 2.43 12.79
N LEU A 6 -2.77 2.83 13.70
CA LEU A 6 -3.06 2.09 14.93
C LEU A 6 -3.70 0.73 14.63
N ARG A 7 -4.62 0.65 13.66
CA ARG A 7 -5.22 -0.62 13.21
C ARG A 7 -4.17 -1.56 12.60
N ILE A 8 -3.22 -1.01 11.84
CA ILE A 8 -2.09 -1.77 11.27
C ILE A 8 -1.13 -2.23 12.38
N GLU A 9 -0.79 -1.37 13.34
CA GLU A 9 0.03 -1.74 14.51
C GLU A 9 -0.60 -2.90 15.27
N THR A 10 -1.90 -2.85 15.53
CA THR A 10 -2.62 -3.93 16.23
C THR A 10 -2.72 -5.23 15.45
N LEU A 11 -2.74 -5.15 14.12
CA LEU A 11 -2.63 -6.33 13.26
C LEU A 11 -1.25 -6.98 13.38
N PHE A 12 -0.19 -6.18 13.52
CA PHE A 12 1.19 -6.66 13.65
C PHE A 12 1.53 -7.16 15.05
N LEU A 13 0.87 -6.68 16.11
CA LEU A 13 1.05 -7.20 17.48
C LEU A 13 0.74 -8.70 17.62
N GLY A 14 -0.02 -9.27 16.69
CA GLY A 14 -0.33 -10.71 16.65
C GLY A 14 0.70 -11.59 15.93
N LEU A 15 1.76 -11.02 15.35
CA LEU A 15 2.79 -11.78 14.63
C LEU A 15 4.02 -12.03 15.50
N GLU A 16 4.67 -13.18 15.28
CA GLU A 16 5.95 -13.47 15.90
C GLU A 16 7.06 -12.52 15.40
N THR A 17 7.97 -12.14 16.30
CA THR A 17 9.15 -11.30 16.02
C THR A 17 9.90 -11.63 14.71
N PRO A 18 10.25 -12.90 14.41
CA PRO A 18 10.94 -13.23 13.16
C PRO A 18 10.09 -12.93 11.91
N ALA A 19 8.77 -13.12 11.97
CA ALA A 19 7.88 -12.82 10.85
C ALA A 19 7.78 -11.31 10.62
N LEU A 20 7.74 -10.52 11.69
CA LEU A 20 7.73 -9.05 11.62
C LEU A 20 9.01 -8.49 10.98
N LEU A 21 10.19 -9.03 11.34
CA LEU A 21 11.46 -8.64 10.72
C LEU A 21 11.56 -9.12 9.27
N ALA A 22 11.09 -10.33 8.98
CA ALA A 22 11.08 -10.90 7.63
C ALA A 22 10.18 -10.11 6.67
N ILE A 23 9.15 -9.41 7.16
CA ILE A 23 8.30 -8.53 6.36
C ILE A 23 8.86 -7.09 6.36
N GLY A 24 9.26 -6.58 7.52
CA GLY A 24 9.66 -5.19 7.72
C GLY A 24 10.95 -4.82 6.98
N ILE A 25 11.98 -5.66 7.05
CA ILE A 25 13.28 -5.37 6.42
C ILE A 25 13.15 -5.33 4.88
N PRO A 26 12.53 -6.32 4.20
CA PRO A 26 12.32 -6.24 2.76
C PRO A 26 11.41 -5.07 2.37
N ALA A 27 10.35 -4.78 3.13
CA ALA A 27 9.47 -3.65 2.86
C ALA A 27 10.21 -2.30 2.93
N LEU A 28 11.11 -2.14 3.91
CA LEU A 28 12.00 -0.96 4.02
C LEU A 28 12.91 -0.84 2.81
N LEU A 29 13.58 -1.92 2.41
CA LEU A 29 14.50 -1.92 1.27
C LEU A 29 13.78 -1.61 -0.03
N VAL A 30 12.65 -2.27 -0.28
CA VAL A 30 11.81 -2.04 -1.47
C VAL A 30 11.28 -0.60 -1.46
N GLY A 31 10.80 -0.13 -0.32
CA GLY A 31 10.31 1.24 -0.14
C GLY A 31 11.40 2.28 -0.43
N LEU A 32 12.63 2.05 0.04
CA LEU A 32 13.78 2.92 -0.23
C LEU A 32 14.15 2.96 -1.71
N VAL A 33 14.16 1.79 -2.37
CA VAL A 33 14.41 1.70 -3.82
C VAL A 33 13.34 2.44 -4.62
N LEU A 34 12.06 2.25 -4.25
CA LEU A 34 10.93 2.95 -4.87
C LEU A 34 10.99 4.45 -4.63
N TRP A 35 11.38 4.88 -3.42
CA TRP A 35 11.44 6.28 -3.01
C TRP A 35 12.61 7.04 -3.66
N LEU A 36 13.78 6.44 -3.79
CA LEU A 36 14.95 7.08 -4.42
C LEU A 36 14.95 6.96 -5.96
N GLY A 37 14.49 5.83 -6.49
CA GLY A 37 14.82 5.42 -7.86
C GLY A 37 13.65 4.90 -8.68
N GLY A 38 12.41 5.01 -8.19
CA GLY A 38 11.23 4.42 -8.83
C GLY A 38 11.08 4.75 -10.31
N THR A 39 11.29 6.01 -10.69
CA THR A 39 11.20 6.47 -12.10
C THR A 39 12.35 5.96 -12.97
N ARG A 40 13.58 5.93 -12.46
CA ARG A 40 14.79 5.52 -13.19
C ARG A 40 14.86 4.00 -13.38
N HIS A 41 14.49 3.24 -12.37
CA HIS A 41 14.57 1.79 -12.34
C HIS A 41 13.23 1.10 -12.60
N SER A 42 12.23 1.84 -13.10
CA SER A 42 10.85 1.35 -13.26
C SER A 42 10.77 0.02 -14.01
N THR A 43 11.59 -0.19 -15.04
CA THR A 43 11.61 -1.44 -15.83
C THR A 43 12.13 -2.62 -15.00
N ALA A 44 13.18 -2.40 -14.21
CA ALA A 44 13.73 -3.44 -13.34
C ALA A 44 12.76 -3.77 -12.20
N ILE A 45 12.13 -2.75 -11.60
CA ILE A 45 11.14 -2.91 -10.53
C ILE A 45 9.93 -3.69 -11.03
N ILE A 46 9.37 -3.32 -12.19
CA ILE A 46 8.22 -4.01 -12.77
C ILE A 46 8.58 -5.42 -13.22
N GLY A 47 9.78 -5.63 -13.78
CA GLY A 47 10.27 -6.97 -14.11
C GLY A 47 10.44 -7.85 -12.88
N LEU A 48 10.96 -7.32 -11.77
CA LEU A 48 11.14 -8.05 -10.52
C LEU A 48 9.78 -8.38 -9.88
N LEU A 49 8.85 -7.42 -9.83
CA LEU A 49 7.46 -7.67 -9.40
C LEU A 49 6.81 -8.77 -10.24
N GLY A 50 6.95 -8.70 -11.56
CA GLY A 50 6.49 -9.72 -12.49
C GLY A 50 7.12 -11.09 -12.21
N ALA A 51 8.42 -11.13 -11.90
CA ALA A 51 9.12 -12.36 -11.54
C ALA A 51 8.61 -12.97 -10.22
N VAL A 52 8.38 -12.16 -9.19
CA VAL A 52 7.87 -12.62 -7.89
C VAL A 52 6.45 -13.17 -8.03
N VAL A 53 5.56 -12.42 -8.69
CA VAL A 53 4.19 -12.87 -8.95
C VAL A 53 4.19 -14.11 -9.85
N GLY A 54 5.04 -14.12 -10.88
CA GLY A 54 5.22 -15.23 -11.80
C GLY A 54 5.72 -16.49 -11.14
N SER A 55 6.65 -16.37 -10.19
CA SER A 55 7.12 -17.47 -9.35
C SER A 55 5.97 -18.10 -8.58
N GLY A 56 5.12 -17.28 -7.95
CA GLY A 56 3.93 -17.76 -7.23
C GLY A 56 2.91 -18.43 -8.14
N CYS A 57 2.54 -17.81 -9.26
CA CYS A 57 1.65 -18.41 -10.25
C CYS A 57 2.21 -19.71 -10.85
N GLY A 58 3.52 -19.76 -11.07
CA GLY A 58 4.23 -20.95 -11.56
C GLY A 58 4.13 -22.11 -10.57
N LEU A 59 4.31 -21.86 -9.27
CA LEU A 59 4.14 -22.86 -8.21
C LEU A 59 2.70 -23.35 -8.09
N LEU A 60 1.71 -22.46 -8.22
CA LEU A 60 0.30 -22.86 -8.20
C LEU A 60 -0.06 -23.70 -9.43
N ALA A 61 0.44 -23.34 -10.61
CA ALA A 61 0.30 -24.16 -11.82
C ALA A 61 1.00 -25.52 -11.67
N SER A 62 2.12 -25.59 -10.95
CA SER A 62 2.84 -26.85 -10.70
C SER A 62 1.98 -27.85 -9.93
N GLN A 63 1.16 -27.37 -8.98
CA GLN A 63 0.24 -28.21 -8.23
C GLN A 63 -0.85 -28.83 -9.13
N TRP A 64 -1.24 -28.14 -10.18
CA TRP A 64 -2.26 -28.60 -11.13
C TRP A 64 -1.72 -29.53 -12.20
N PHE A 65 -0.51 -29.27 -12.72
CA PHE A 65 0.06 -30.01 -13.85
C PHE A 65 1.03 -31.13 -13.44
N GLY A 66 1.30 -31.31 -12.15
CA GLY A 66 2.24 -32.32 -11.65
C GLY A 66 3.69 -32.09 -12.10
N LEU A 67 4.01 -30.86 -12.52
CA LEU A 67 5.35 -30.48 -13.00
C LEU A 67 6.30 -30.26 -11.83
N HIS A 68 7.60 -30.49 -12.07
CA HIS A 68 8.62 -30.25 -11.06
C HIS A 68 8.56 -28.78 -10.56
N PRO A 69 8.41 -28.53 -9.25
CA PRO A 69 8.14 -27.20 -8.70
C PRO A 69 9.17 -26.13 -9.10
N TRP A 70 10.44 -26.54 -9.21
CA TRP A 70 11.52 -25.63 -9.59
C TRP A 70 11.42 -25.12 -11.04
N LEU A 71 11.05 -25.99 -11.98
CA LEU A 71 10.94 -25.62 -13.40
C LEU A 71 9.73 -24.72 -13.65
N SER A 72 8.59 -25.05 -13.06
CA SER A 72 7.36 -24.26 -13.17
C SER A 72 7.50 -22.88 -12.52
N MET A 73 8.19 -22.78 -11.39
CA MET A 73 8.55 -21.52 -10.74
C MET A 73 9.40 -20.63 -11.65
N LEU A 74 10.45 -21.18 -12.27
CA LEU A 74 11.38 -20.42 -13.12
C LEU A 74 10.69 -19.96 -14.41
N ILE A 75 9.91 -20.84 -15.05
CA ILE A 75 9.13 -20.51 -16.25
C ILE A 75 8.10 -19.43 -15.93
N GLY A 76 7.34 -19.56 -14.83
CA GLY A 76 6.37 -18.58 -14.40
C GLY A 76 7.00 -17.21 -14.13
N ALA A 77 8.12 -17.19 -13.41
CA ALA A 77 8.87 -15.98 -13.13
C ALA A 77 9.37 -15.30 -14.42
N ALA A 78 9.97 -16.05 -15.34
CA ALA A 78 10.49 -15.51 -16.60
C ALA A 78 9.37 -14.99 -17.50
N ALA A 79 8.27 -15.75 -17.64
CA ALA A 79 7.14 -15.38 -18.49
C ALA A 79 6.44 -14.12 -17.99
N LEU A 80 6.10 -14.04 -16.69
CA LEU A 80 5.45 -12.84 -16.15
C LEU A 80 6.42 -11.66 -16.01
N ALA A 81 7.72 -11.86 -15.80
CA ALA A 81 8.69 -10.77 -15.86
C ALA A 81 8.74 -10.15 -17.26
N ALA A 82 8.83 -10.97 -18.31
CA ALA A 82 8.84 -10.50 -19.69
C ALA A 82 7.52 -9.79 -20.04
N LEU A 83 6.38 -10.39 -19.68
CA LEU A 83 5.06 -9.82 -19.90
C LEU A 83 4.90 -8.47 -19.16
N SER A 84 5.39 -8.39 -17.92
CA SER A 84 5.33 -7.15 -17.12
C SER A 84 6.20 -6.04 -17.71
N ILE A 85 7.37 -6.39 -18.26
CA ILE A 85 8.21 -5.41 -18.97
C ILE A 85 7.51 -4.92 -20.24
N LEU A 86 6.85 -5.82 -20.99
CA LEU A 86 6.12 -5.47 -22.21
C LEU A 86 4.91 -4.56 -21.92
N LEU A 87 4.17 -4.86 -20.85
CA LEU A 87 3.01 -4.09 -20.39
C LEU A 87 3.36 -2.96 -19.41
N LYS A 88 4.65 -2.62 -19.26
CA LYS A 88 5.14 -1.62 -18.32
C LYS A 88 4.33 -0.32 -18.34
N ASN A 89 4.01 0.21 -19.51
CA ASN A 89 3.29 1.48 -19.63
C ASN A 89 1.88 1.38 -19.06
N VAL A 90 1.20 0.25 -19.29
CA VAL A 90 -0.12 -0.03 -18.73
C VAL A 90 -0.03 -0.22 -17.23
N LEU A 91 0.95 -0.99 -16.75
CA LEU A 91 1.14 -1.23 -15.31
C LEU A 91 1.45 0.05 -14.53
N ILE A 92 2.23 0.97 -15.10
CA ILE A 92 2.50 2.28 -14.49
C ILE A 92 1.23 3.14 -14.41
N LEU A 93 0.41 3.11 -15.47
CA LEU A 93 -0.88 3.82 -15.48
C LEU A 93 -1.83 3.23 -14.43
N VAL A 94 -1.94 1.90 -14.36
CA VAL A 94 -2.73 1.20 -13.34
C VAL A 94 -2.24 1.55 -11.95
N LEU A 95 -0.93 1.55 -11.71
CA LEU A 95 -0.34 1.94 -10.43
C LEU A 95 -0.73 3.37 -10.05
N ALA A 96 -0.61 4.33 -10.97
CA ALA A 96 -1.00 5.71 -10.72
C ALA A 96 -2.49 5.81 -10.35
N VAL A 97 -3.37 5.20 -11.15
CA VAL A 97 -4.81 5.17 -10.90
C VAL A 97 -5.12 4.59 -9.52
N LEU A 98 -4.49 3.47 -9.15
CA LEU A 98 -4.66 2.84 -7.84
C LEU A 98 -4.18 3.76 -6.72
N VAL A 99 -3.05 4.45 -6.86
CA VAL A 99 -2.53 5.37 -5.84
C VAL A 99 -3.47 6.55 -5.65
N PHE A 100 -3.93 7.21 -6.71
CA PHE A 100 -4.87 8.34 -6.58
C PHE A 100 -6.22 7.90 -6.01
N SER A 101 -6.69 6.73 -6.42
CA SER A 101 -7.91 6.13 -5.88
C SER A 101 -7.78 5.83 -4.38
N ALA A 102 -6.64 5.25 -3.96
CA ALA A 102 -6.35 4.95 -2.57
C ALA A 102 -6.18 6.22 -1.72
N VAL A 103 -5.49 7.25 -2.22
CA VAL A 103 -5.32 8.54 -1.52
C VAL A 103 -6.66 9.24 -1.35
N SER A 104 -7.50 9.26 -2.40
CA SER A 104 -8.86 9.82 -2.34
C SER A 104 -9.75 9.06 -1.35
N GLY A 105 -9.75 7.72 -1.44
CA GLY A 105 -10.49 6.85 -0.55
C GLY A 105 -10.07 7.01 0.91
N ALA A 106 -8.77 6.99 1.19
CA ALA A 106 -8.24 7.16 2.54
C ALA A 106 -8.50 8.56 3.11
N GLY A 107 -8.41 9.61 2.28
CA GLY A 107 -8.72 10.98 2.68
C GLY A 107 -10.20 11.14 3.01
N TYR A 108 -11.10 10.66 2.15
CA TYR A 108 -12.53 10.64 2.42
C TYR A 108 -12.87 9.86 3.68
N LEU A 109 -12.26 8.67 3.82
CA LEU A 109 -12.49 7.81 4.97
C LEU A 109 -12.04 8.49 6.26
N SER A 110 -10.90 9.18 6.25
CA SER A 110 -10.48 9.95 7.44
C SER A 110 -11.45 11.07 7.81
N VAL A 111 -12.07 11.75 6.85
CA VAL A 111 -13.04 12.81 7.13
C VAL A 111 -14.34 12.24 7.67
N VAL A 112 -14.79 11.11 7.12
CA VAL A 112 -16.00 10.43 7.60
C VAL A 112 -15.79 9.85 8.99
N LEU A 113 -14.66 9.19 9.25
CA LEU A 113 -14.35 8.61 10.56
C LEU A 113 -14.18 9.71 11.62
N ASP A 114 -13.57 10.85 11.28
CA ASP A 114 -13.45 12.00 12.19
C ASP A 114 -14.82 12.63 12.52
N ARG A 115 -15.74 12.66 11.54
CA ARG A 115 -17.13 13.10 11.74
C ARG A 115 -18.02 12.07 12.45
N ALA A 116 -17.65 10.80 12.40
CA ALA A 116 -18.34 9.70 13.07
C ALA A 116 -17.92 9.55 14.54
N VAL A 117 -16.88 10.26 15.00
CA VAL A 117 -16.59 10.39 16.44
C VAL A 117 -17.80 11.06 17.09
N PRO A 118 -18.51 10.39 18.00
CA PRO A 118 -19.71 10.96 18.60
C PRO A 118 -19.31 12.18 19.45
N GLN A 119 -19.66 13.38 18.99
CA GLN A 119 -20.05 14.41 19.95
C GLN A 119 -21.14 13.78 20.81
N ALA A 120 -20.89 13.73 22.12
CA ALA A 120 -21.81 13.23 23.14
C ALA A 120 -23.28 13.48 22.75
N ARG A 121 -23.94 12.44 22.23
CA ARG A 121 -25.37 12.46 21.93
C ARG A 121 -26.02 11.38 22.76
N THR A 122 -26.47 11.84 23.92
CA THR A 122 -27.65 11.43 24.69
C THR A 122 -28.31 10.12 24.24
N GLU A 123 -28.21 9.14 25.13
CA GLU A 123 -29.21 8.11 25.45
C GLU A 123 -30.40 8.01 24.49
N THR A 124 -30.41 7.00 23.62
CA THR A 124 -31.51 6.03 23.42
C THR A 124 -31.33 5.31 22.09
N GLN A 125 -30.65 4.17 22.09
CA GLN A 125 -31.06 3.01 21.29
C GLN A 125 -30.30 1.77 21.77
N ALA A 126 -31.06 0.94 22.49
CA ALA A 126 -30.71 -0.42 22.77
C ALA A 126 -30.85 -1.23 21.49
N GLU A 127 -29.72 -1.64 20.90
CA GLU A 127 -29.58 -2.95 20.26
C GLU A 127 -28.11 -3.38 20.36
N GLN A 128 -27.90 -4.60 20.87
CA GLN A 128 -26.60 -5.23 21.06
C GLN A 128 -25.94 -5.54 19.72
N LYS A 129 -25.18 -4.59 19.18
CA LYS A 129 -24.07 -4.83 18.25
C LYS A 129 -22.94 -3.90 18.65
N LEU A 130 -21.73 -4.43 18.83
CA LEU A 130 -20.57 -3.70 19.32
C LEU A 130 -20.46 -2.33 18.62
N PRO A 131 -20.60 -1.21 19.35
CA PRO A 131 -20.49 0.10 18.73
C PRO A 131 -19.07 0.26 18.17
N TYR A 132 -18.97 0.72 16.93
CA TYR A 132 -17.70 1.08 16.30
C TYR A 132 -16.87 1.94 17.27
N GLN A 133 -15.69 1.46 17.62
CA GLN A 133 -14.90 2.01 18.71
C GLN A 133 -13.56 2.50 18.15
N SER A 134 -13.31 3.81 18.28
CA SER A 134 -12.09 4.41 17.73
C SER A 134 -10.85 3.92 18.47
N PHE A 135 -9.87 3.40 17.71
CA PHE A 135 -8.60 2.90 18.24
C PHE A 135 -7.75 4.02 18.87
N SER A 136 -7.96 5.28 18.47
CA SER A 136 -7.21 6.42 19.01
C SER A 136 -7.53 6.74 20.47
N GLY A 137 -8.68 6.25 20.98
CA GLY A 137 -9.10 6.43 22.37
C GLY A 137 -8.80 5.23 23.28
N MET A 138 -8.23 4.15 22.74
CA MET A 138 -8.00 2.89 23.47
C MET A 138 -6.52 2.62 23.72
N ASP A 139 -6.20 2.06 24.89
CA ASP A 139 -4.87 1.55 25.17
C ASP A 139 -4.54 0.30 24.32
N SER A 140 -3.27 -0.08 24.23
CA SER A 140 -2.82 -1.17 23.36
C SER A 140 -3.47 -2.52 23.72
N THR A 141 -3.78 -2.73 24.99
CA THR A 141 -4.38 -3.97 25.50
C THR A 141 -5.87 -4.03 25.20
N ALA A 142 -6.62 -2.93 25.35
CA ALA A 142 -8.02 -2.84 24.94
C ALA A 142 -8.18 -2.97 23.42
N ARG A 143 -7.25 -2.42 22.63
CA ARG A 143 -7.24 -2.60 21.17
C ARG A 143 -7.06 -4.07 20.77
N LEU A 144 -6.14 -4.78 21.42
CA LEU A 144 -5.93 -6.22 21.20
C LEU A 144 -7.15 -7.06 21.62
N ASN A 145 -7.77 -6.73 22.75
CA ASN A 145 -8.96 -7.42 23.21
C ASN A 145 -10.16 -7.20 22.29
N TYR A 146 -10.37 -5.97 21.83
CA TYR A 146 -11.37 -5.65 20.81
C TYR A 146 -11.10 -6.40 19.50
N LEU A 147 -9.84 -6.46 19.05
CA LEU A 147 -9.43 -7.21 17.87
C LEU A 147 -9.74 -8.72 17.99
N ASN A 148 -9.48 -9.30 19.16
CA ASN A 148 -9.75 -10.71 19.43
C ASN A 148 -11.26 -11.00 19.48
N ASP A 149 -12.05 -10.04 19.98
CA ASP A 149 -13.52 -10.14 20.05
C ASP A 149 -14.15 -10.07 18.64
N ILE A 150 -13.73 -9.10 17.81
CA ILE A 150 -14.23 -8.98 16.42
C ILE A 150 -13.72 -10.09 15.50
N SER A 151 -12.53 -10.64 15.77
CA SER A 151 -11.96 -11.73 14.96
C SER A 151 -12.37 -13.12 15.44
N LYS A 152 -13.18 -13.24 16.51
CA LYS A 152 -13.57 -14.53 17.11
C LYS A 152 -12.38 -15.48 17.30
N GLU A 153 -11.29 -14.99 17.87
CA GLU A 153 -10.03 -15.75 18.07
C GLU A 153 -9.37 -16.27 16.78
N ALA A 154 -9.55 -15.61 15.63
CA ALA A 154 -8.92 -16.07 14.40
C ALA A 154 -7.38 -16.15 14.50
N GLU A 155 -6.85 -17.37 14.29
CA GLU A 155 -5.42 -17.71 14.42
C GLU A 155 -4.56 -17.05 13.33
N THR A 156 -5.14 -16.67 12.18
CA THR A 156 -4.37 -16.22 11.01
C THR A 156 -4.55 -14.72 10.73
N PHE A 157 -3.45 -14.04 10.37
CA PHE A 157 -3.43 -12.62 9.99
C PHE A 157 -4.47 -12.23 8.92
N SER A 158 -4.69 -13.11 7.93
CA SER A 158 -5.69 -12.92 6.88
C SER A 158 -7.10 -12.71 7.45
N ASP A 159 -7.46 -13.50 8.45
CA ASP A 159 -8.81 -13.50 9.01
C ASP A 159 -9.03 -12.31 9.93
N ARG A 160 -7.97 -11.90 10.66
CA ARG A 160 -7.96 -10.62 11.38
C ARG A 160 -8.08 -9.42 10.45
N LEU A 161 -7.36 -9.42 9.32
CA LEU A 161 -7.46 -8.35 8.31
C LEU A 161 -8.87 -8.29 7.70
N LYS A 162 -9.46 -9.44 7.34
CA LYS A 162 -10.82 -9.52 6.83
C LYS A 162 -11.84 -9.03 7.84
N ALA A 163 -11.70 -9.39 9.12
CA ALA A 163 -12.58 -8.94 10.19
C ALA A 163 -12.53 -7.41 10.35
N ILE A 164 -11.33 -6.82 10.35
CA ILE A 164 -11.18 -5.35 10.41
C ILE A 164 -11.75 -4.67 9.17
N LEU A 165 -11.56 -5.24 7.98
CA LEU A 165 -12.14 -4.70 6.75
C LEU A 165 -13.66 -4.77 6.77
N ALA A 166 -14.24 -5.88 7.24
CA ALA A 166 -15.68 -6.09 7.34
C ALA A 166 -16.30 -5.13 8.36
N ASP A 167 -15.69 -4.99 9.54
CA ASP A 167 -16.11 -4.04 10.57
C ASP A 167 -16.03 -2.59 10.06
N THR A 168 -14.94 -2.24 9.38
CA THR A 168 -14.79 -0.93 8.75
C THR A 168 -15.88 -0.71 7.69
N TRP A 169 -16.19 -1.71 6.88
CA TRP A 169 -17.22 -1.62 5.83
C TRP A 169 -18.64 -1.52 6.41
N GLU A 170 -18.95 -2.26 7.47
CA GLU A 170 -20.24 -2.20 8.18
C GLU A 170 -20.42 -0.83 8.86
N ALA A 171 -19.36 -0.27 9.47
CA ALA A 171 -19.38 1.06 10.06
C ALA A 171 -19.59 2.18 9.03
N ILE A 172 -19.11 2.00 7.80
CA ILE A 172 -19.32 2.96 6.71
C ILE A 172 -20.68 2.74 6.03
N GLY A 173 -21.43 1.67 6.32
CA GLY A 173 -22.64 1.21 5.64
C GLY A 173 -23.57 2.29 5.02
N PRO A 174 -24.04 3.30 5.78
CA PRO A 174 -24.92 4.35 5.23
C PRO A 174 -24.22 5.35 4.29
N TYR A 175 -22.89 5.46 4.35
CA TYR A 175 -22.04 6.33 3.53
C TYR A 175 -21.12 5.55 2.57
N GLY A 176 -21.20 4.21 2.49
CA GLY A 176 -20.34 3.37 1.65
C GLY A 176 -20.35 3.76 0.18
N TRP A 177 -21.52 4.19 -0.32
CA TRP A 177 -21.66 4.65 -1.70
C TRP A 177 -20.82 5.90 -1.99
N THR A 178 -20.70 6.81 -1.02
CA THR A 178 -19.87 8.03 -1.17
C THR A 178 -18.37 7.73 -1.14
N ALA A 179 -17.95 6.69 -0.40
CA ALA A 179 -16.57 6.20 -0.45
C ALA A 179 -16.24 5.58 -1.82
N ILE A 180 -17.17 4.80 -2.41
CA ILE A 180 -17.02 4.28 -3.77
C ILE A 180 -16.92 5.42 -4.79
N ILE A 181 -17.76 6.46 -4.67
CA ILE A 181 -17.68 7.64 -5.54
C ILE A 181 -16.33 8.34 -5.38
N ALA A 182 -15.82 8.53 -4.16
CA ALA A 182 -14.50 9.15 -3.93
C ALA A 182 -13.35 8.34 -4.57
N ILE A 183 -13.42 7.01 -4.49
CA ILE A 183 -12.48 6.07 -5.13
C ILE A 183 -12.52 6.22 -6.65
N VAL A 184 -13.72 6.26 -7.25
CA VAL A 184 -13.92 6.42 -8.70
C VAL A 184 -13.44 7.79 -9.17
N VAL A 185 -13.78 8.85 -8.44
CA VAL A 185 -13.31 10.22 -8.75
C VAL A 185 -11.78 10.26 -8.70
N GLY A 186 -11.16 9.68 -7.67
CA GLY A 186 -9.70 9.58 -7.57
C GLY A 186 -9.09 8.83 -8.76
N ALA A 187 -9.72 7.74 -9.21
CA ALA A 187 -9.27 6.98 -10.37
C ALA A 187 -9.34 7.78 -11.68
N VAL A 188 -10.46 8.50 -11.90
CA VAL A 188 -10.65 9.36 -13.09
C VAL A 188 -9.65 10.51 -13.09
N VAL A 189 -9.47 11.17 -11.93
CA VAL A 189 -8.50 12.26 -11.76
C VAL A 189 -7.09 11.76 -12.02
N GLY A 190 -6.72 10.60 -11.47
CA GLY A 190 -5.43 9.96 -11.73
C GLY A 190 -5.21 9.67 -13.22
N LEU A 191 -6.21 9.14 -13.92
CA LEU A 191 -6.15 8.87 -15.36
C LEU A 191 -5.91 10.16 -16.17
N LEU A 192 -6.68 11.22 -15.88
CA LEU A 192 -6.55 12.52 -16.54
C LEU A 192 -5.19 13.18 -16.27
N LEU A 193 -4.72 13.12 -15.02
CA LEU A 193 -3.42 13.65 -14.62
C LEU A 193 -2.27 12.94 -15.33
N VAL A 194 -2.30 11.61 -15.44
CA VAL A 194 -1.29 10.85 -16.20
C VAL A 194 -1.27 11.28 -17.66
N TRP A 195 -2.45 11.51 -18.26
CA TRP A 195 -2.54 11.97 -19.63
C TRP A 195 -1.90 13.35 -19.84
N PHE A 196 -2.09 14.27 -18.88
CA PHE A 196 -1.60 15.65 -19.00
C PHE A 196 -0.14 15.83 -18.56
N ILE A 197 0.31 15.09 -17.53
CA ILE A 197 1.61 15.30 -16.89
C ILE A 197 2.28 13.99 -16.44
N ALA A 198 2.25 12.97 -17.29
CA ALA A 198 2.74 11.61 -17.03
C ALA A 198 4.02 11.55 -16.17
N LYS A 199 5.07 12.28 -16.56
CA LYS A 199 6.36 12.26 -15.84
C LYS A 199 6.23 12.70 -14.38
N ILE A 200 5.43 13.73 -14.12
CA ILE A 200 5.26 14.28 -12.77
C ILE A 200 4.43 13.34 -11.90
N VAL A 201 3.38 12.78 -12.49
CA VAL A 201 2.42 11.91 -11.81
C VAL A 201 3.05 10.57 -11.46
N ILE A 202 3.86 10.01 -12.36
CA ILE A 202 4.58 8.76 -12.12
C ILE A 202 5.61 8.91 -11.00
N ALA A 203 6.35 10.02 -10.96
CA ALA A 203 7.27 10.32 -9.87
C ALA A 203 6.53 10.46 -8.53
N LEU A 204 5.37 11.10 -8.54
CA LEU A 204 4.55 11.26 -7.34
C LEU A 204 4.03 9.90 -6.85
N ALA A 205 3.53 9.05 -7.74
CA ALA A 205 3.04 7.73 -7.40
C ALA A 205 4.14 6.84 -6.77
N TYR A 206 5.32 6.80 -7.39
CA TYR A 206 6.45 6.05 -6.83
C TYR A 206 6.92 6.60 -5.48
N SER A 207 6.90 7.92 -5.30
CA SER A 207 7.25 8.52 -4.02
C SER A 207 6.22 8.20 -2.93
N ILE A 208 4.92 8.31 -3.22
CA ILE A 208 3.84 7.96 -2.27
C ILE A 208 3.96 6.50 -1.85
N VAL A 209 4.09 5.58 -2.81
CA VAL A 209 4.20 4.13 -2.54
C VAL A 209 5.49 3.83 -1.79
N GLY A 210 6.61 4.44 -2.17
CA GLY A 210 7.90 4.28 -1.48
C GLY A 210 7.84 4.75 -0.03
N THR A 211 7.25 5.92 0.23
CA THR A 211 7.04 6.43 1.60
C THR A 211 6.14 5.51 2.38
N ALA A 212 5.01 5.05 1.82
CA ALA A 212 4.10 4.13 2.50
C ALA A 212 4.78 2.81 2.86
N ALA A 213 5.55 2.22 1.93
CA ALA A 213 6.32 1.00 2.17
C ALA A 213 7.40 1.19 3.25
N ILE A 214 8.06 2.35 3.29
CA ILE A 214 9.03 2.66 4.36
C ILE A 214 8.33 2.77 5.70
N PHE A 215 7.18 3.43 5.78
CA PHE A 215 6.42 3.56 7.04
C PHE A 215 5.93 2.20 7.54
N ILE A 216 5.32 1.39 6.68
CA ILE A 216 4.86 0.03 7.04
C ILE A 216 6.04 -0.85 7.42
N GLY A 217 7.14 -0.81 6.66
CA GLY A 217 8.33 -1.60 6.92
C GLY A 217 9.02 -1.20 8.22
N ALA A 218 9.14 0.11 8.50
CA ALA A 218 9.67 0.63 9.75
C ALA A 218 8.80 0.21 10.93
N GLN A 219 7.48 0.30 10.80
CA GLN A 219 6.54 -0.14 11.84
C GLN A 219 6.69 -1.63 12.13
N ALA A 220 6.68 -2.48 11.10
CA ALA A 220 6.86 -3.92 11.28
C ALA A 220 8.23 -4.26 11.91
N ALA A 221 9.31 -3.61 11.47
CA ALA A 221 10.64 -3.84 12.01
C ALA A 221 10.78 -3.38 13.47
N LEU A 222 10.25 -2.20 13.81
CA LEU A 222 10.31 -1.64 15.16
C LEU A 222 9.43 -2.42 16.14
N LEU A 223 8.27 -2.91 15.70
CA LEU A 223 7.46 -3.85 16.47
C LEU A 223 8.15 -5.20 16.68
N GLY A 224 8.90 -5.69 15.68
CA GLY A 224 9.75 -6.87 15.86
C GLY A 224 10.81 -6.70 16.95
N VAL A 225 11.32 -5.47 17.15
CA VAL A 225 12.28 -5.14 18.22
C VAL A 225 11.58 -4.76 19.54
N GLY A 226 10.24 -4.79 19.58
CA GLY A 226 9.45 -4.50 20.78
C GLY A 226 9.19 -3.02 21.06
N ILE A 227 9.36 -2.14 20.07
CA ILE A 227 9.12 -0.70 20.19
C ILE A 227 7.79 -0.33 19.50
N PRO A 228 6.70 -0.09 20.26
CA PRO A 228 5.40 0.32 19.71
C PRO A 228 5.37 1.82 19.39
N VAL A 229 6.05 2.20 18.30
CA VAL A 229 6.27 3.61 17.93
C VAL A 229 4.98 4.39 17.70
N VAL A 230 3.92 3.76 17.18
CA VAL A 230 2.67 4.50 16.87
C VAL A 230 1.89 4.80 18.15
N SER A 231 1.89 3.86 19.10
CA SER A 231 1.30 4.06 20.41
C SER A 231 2.02 5.15 21.23
N ASP A 232 3.34 5.24 21.14
CA ASP A 232 4.10 6.33 21.79
C ASP A 232 3.90 7.70 21.13
N LEU A 233 3.59 7.73 19.83
CA LEU A 233 3.28 8.96 19.09
C LEU A 233 1.86 9.50 19.32
N GLN A 234 1.04 8.89 20.18
CA GLN A 234 -0.31 9.36 20.53
C GLN A 234 -0.34 10.81 21.03
N SER A 235 0.75 11.27 21.64
CA SER A 235 0.90 12.65 22.11
C SER A 235 1.15 13.68 20.99
N ARG A 236 1.48 13.26 19.77
CA ARG A 236 1.80 14.14 18.63
C ARG A 236 1.19 13.64 17.31
N PRO A 237 -0.16 13.64 17.18
CA PRO A 237 -0.88 13.02 16.06
C PRO A 237 -0.58 13.66 14.69
N LEU A 238 -0.12 14.91 14.66
CA LEU A 238 0.26 15.63 13.44
C LEU A 238 1.65 15.27 12.93
N LEU A 239 2.52 14.68 13.76
CA LEU A 239 3.91 14.43 13.39
C LEU A 239 4.01 13.35 12.30
N LEU A 240 3.15 12.33 12.35
CA LEU A 240 3.05 11.27 11.34
C LEU A 240 2.60 11.76 9.95
N PRO A 241 1.48 12.49 9.80
CA PRO A 241 1.09 13.02 8.48
C PRO A 241 2.10 14.06 7.96
N ILE A 242 2.69 14.89 8.83
CA ILE A 242 3.72 15.86 8.41
C ILE A 242 4.97 15.14 7.89
N THR A 243 5.47 14.15 8.61
CA THR A 243 6.63 13.36 8.16
C THR A 243 6.35 12.61 6.87
N PHE A 244 5.18 11.98 6.75
CA PHE A 244 4.74 11.32 5.52
C PHE A 244 4.69 12.30 4.33
N LEU A 245 4.07 13.46 4.50
CA LEU A 245 3.99 14.50 3.46
C LEU A 245 5.36 15.05 3.08
N THR A 246 6.20 15.34 4.08
CA THR A 246 7.55 15.88 3.87
C THR A 246 8.40 14.89 3.10
N MET A 247 8.38 13.62 3.52
CA MET A 247 9.16 12.57 2.87
C MET A 247 8.66 12.28 1.45
N THR A 248 7.35 12.32 1.23
CA THR A 248 6.76 12.22 -0.11
C THR A 248 7.14 13.42 -0.99
N ALA A 249 7.11 14.64 -0.48
CA ALA A 249 7.51 15.82 -1.23
C ALA A 249 8.99 15.77 -1.62
N ILE A 250 9.87 15.37 -0.69
CA ILE A 250 11.30 15.21 -0.94
C ILE A 250 11.56 14.14 -2.00
N GLY A 251 10.95 12.96 -1.86
CA GLY A 251 11.11 11.86 -2.83
C GLY A 251 10.58 12.24 -4.20
N TRP A 252 9.44 12.92 -4.26
CA TRP A 252 8.87 13.42 -5.51
C TRP A 252 9.80 14.40 -6.22
N ILE A 253 10.29 15.42 -5.51
CA ILE A 253 11.27 16.39 -6.04
C ILE A 253 12.53 15.66 -6.53
N TRP A 254 13.08 14.76 -5.71
CA TRP A 254 14.27 13.99 -6.07
C TRP A 254 14.08 13.21 -7.36
N GLN A 255 12.96 12.50 -7.51
CA GLN A 255 12.66 11.71 -8.70
C GLN A 255 12.39 12.54 -9.94
N LEU A 256 11.86 13.76 -9.80
CA LEU A 256 11.65 14.69 -10.90
C LEU A 256 12.97 15.19 -11.49
N PHE A 257 13.92 15.57 -10.63
CA PHE A 257 15.18 16.17 -11.04
C PHE A 257 16.28 15.16 -11.37
N TYR A 258 16.41 14.08 -10.57
CA TYR A 258 17.49 13.10 -10.72
C TYR A 258 17.05 11.77 -11.34
N GLY A 259 15.73 11.55 -11.50
CA GLY A 259 15.15 10.35 -12.11
C GLY A 259 14.89 10.46 -13.62
N GLY A 260 15.46 11.47 -14.30
CA GLY A 260 15.24 11.70 -15.72
C GLY A 260 15.51 10.44 -16.57
N PRO A 261 14.64 10.12 -17.56
CA PRO A 261 14.86 8.97 -18.42
C PRO A 261 16.19 9.13 -19.16
N LYS A 262 16.99 8.05 -19.23
CA LYS A 262 18.04 7.98 -20.26
C LYS A 262 17.32 8.20 -21.58
N ALA A 263 17.67 9.28 -22.29
CA ALA A 263 17.14 9.61 -23.59
C ALA A 263 17.05 8.33 -24.43
N LYS A 264 15.89 8.09 -25.05
CA LYS A 264 15.77 7.12 -26.14
C LYS A 264 16.97 7.36 -27.04
N ARG A 265 17.88 6.39 -27.11
CA ARG A 265 18.86 6.34 -28.17
C ARG A 265 18.02 6.04 -29.40
N GLU A 266 17.51 7.10 -30.03
CA GLU A 266 17.04 7.02 -31.40
C GLU A 266 18.20 6.41 -32.16
N VAL A 267 18.01 5.16 -32.56
CA VAL A 267 18.84 4.55 -33.58
C VAL A 267 18.56 5.42 -34.80
N LYS A 268 19.42 6.42 -34.99
CA LYS A 268 19.52 7.17 -36.22
C LYS A 268 19.79 6.11 -37.27
N GLU A 269 18.77 5.74 -38.03
CA GLU A 269 18.94 4.99 -39.26
C GLU A 269 19.90 5.81 -40.11
N GLU A 270 21.16 5.36 -40.21
CA GLU A 270 22.04 5.83 -41.27
C GLU A 270 21.42 5.37 -42.59
N PRO A 271 21.09 6.27 -43.52
CA PRO A 271 20.78 5.85 -44.86
C PRO A 271 22.08 5.30 -45.46
N LYS A 272 22.12 3.99 -45.70
CA LYS A 272 23.13 3.41 -46.58
C LYS A 272 22.88 3.98 -47.97
N GLU A 273 23.58 5.06 -48.30
CA GLU A 273 23.76 5.47 -49.69
C GLU A 273 24.46 4.34 -50.45
N ALA A 274 23.79 3.86 -51.48
CA ALA A 274 24.34 2.95 -52.46
C ALA A 274 25.44 3.66 -53.25
N LYS A 275 26.60 3.01 -53.36
CA LYS A 275 27.55 3.18 -54.45
C LYS A 275 28.03 1.81 -54.89
#